data_AF-A0A2T0MPP2-F1
#
_entry.id   AF-A0A2T0MPP2-F1
#
_cell.length_a   1.000
_cell.length_b   1.000
_cell.length_c   1.000
_cell.angle_alpha   90.00
_cell.angle_beta   90.00
_cell.angle_gamma   90.00
#
_symmetry.space_group_name_H-M   'P 1'
#
loop_
_entity.id
_entity.type
_entity.pdbx_description
1 polymer ?
#
loop_
_entity_poly.entity_id
_entity_poly.type
_entity_poly.pdbx_seq_one_letter_code
_entity_poly.pdbx_strand_id
1 'polypeptide(L)'
;MWREHVAEEIAERAAGLRSVKDTNFAALYPEPFVVATERVLMSFEDEVHGIDSPSDEEVFAAIQKVVEGLNAVDAAHDDHDYETIEREELCEFIDDVLSEAGIDLDALTARRGIKRFEITDEWREW
;
A
#
# COMPACT_ATOMS: atom_id res chain seq x y z
N MET A 1 0.67 -8.49 5.16
CA MET A 1 -0.73 -8.83 5.48
C MET A 1 -1.73 -8.49 4.37
N TRP A 2 -1.76 -7.28 3.78
CA TRP A 2 -2.65 -6.95 2.63
C TRP A 2 -2.50 -7.87 1.42
N ARG A 3 -1.27 -8.03 0.90
CA ARG A 3 -1.00 -8.91 -0.25
C ARG A 3 -1.30 -10.38 0.04
N GLU A 4 -1.18 -10.83 1.29
CA GLU A 4 -1.45 -12.21 1.66
C GLU A 4 -2.96 -12.47 1.75
N HIS A 5 -3.73 -11.53 2.30
CA HIS A 5 -5.20 -11.57 2.28
C HIS A 5 -5.74 -11.51 0.84
N VAL A 6 -5.26 -10.55 0.05
CA VAL A 6 -5.67 -10.38 -1.36
C VAL A 6 -5.22 -11.56 -2.23
N ALA A 7 -4.00 -12.08 -2.03
CA ALA A 7 -3.50 -13.21 -2.82
C ALA A 7 -4.11 -14.55 -2.40
N GLU A 8 -4.39 -14.78 -1.11
CA GLU A 8 -5.17 -15.93 -0.64
C GLU A 8 -6.55 -15.91 -1.29
N GLU A 9 -7.23 -14.75 -1.31
CA GLU A 9 -8.54 -14.61 -1.94
C GLU A 9 -8.52 -14.77 -3.48
N ILE A 10 -7.47 -14.30 -4.17
CA ILE A 10 -7.26 -14.54 -5.61
C ILE A 10 -6.98 -16.03 -5.88
N ALA A 11 -6.18 -16.69 -5.05
CA ALA A 11 -5.81 -18.09 -5.21
C ALA A 11 -6.98 -19.06 -4.94
N GLU A 12 -7.80 -18.77 -3.93
CA GLU A 12 -9.02 -19.53 -3.62
C GLU A 12 -10.06 -19.42 -4.75
N ARG A 13 -10.12 -18.27 -5.45
CA ARG A 13 -10.92 -18.06 -6.66
C ARG A 13 -10.45 -18.88 -7.86
N ALA A 14 -9.14 -18.95 -8.12
CA ALA A 14 -8.59 -19.80 -9.17
C ALA A 14 -8.92 -21.29 -8.94
N ALA A 15 -9.13 -21.67 -7.67
CA ALA A 15 -9.52 -23.02 -7.27
C ALA A 15 -11.05 -23.28 -7.30
N GLY A 16 -11.88 -22.28 -7.64
CA GLY A 16 -13.33 -22.42 -7.80
C GLY A 16 -14.11 -22.79 -6.52
N LEU A 17 -13.55 -22.47 -5.35
CA LEU A 17 -14.08 -22.86 -4.06
C LEU A 17 -14.85 -21.71 -3.37
N ARG A 18 -16.19 -21.71 -3.51
CA ARG A 18 -17.24 -21.10 -2.61
C ARG A 18 -17.43 -19.57 -2.68
N SER A 19 -18.40 -18.89 -2.03
CA SER A 19 -19.68 -19.08 -1.27
C SER A 19 -20.49 -17.75 -1.34
N VAL A 20 -21.79 -17.71 -0.96
CA VAL A 20 -22.70 -16.53 -1.08
C VAL A 20 -22.23 -15.25 -0.35
N LYS A 21 -21.34 -15.36 0.65
CA LYS A 21 -20.71 -14.19 1.33
C LYS A 21 -19.73 -13.44 0.41
N ASP A 22 -19.15 -14.11 -0.58
CA ASP A 22 -18.11 -13.58 -1.48
C ASP A 22 -18.68 -12.71 -2.62
N THR A 23 -20.01 -12.67 -2.73
CA THR A 23 -20.69 -11.78 -3.68
C THR A 23 -20.47 -10.30 -3.35
N ASN A 24 -20.08 -9.96 -2.11
CA ASN A 24 -19.87 -8.57 -1.68
C ASN A 24 -18.43 -8.09 -1.89
N PHE A 25 -17.42 -8.92 -1.63
CA PHE A 25 -16.01 -8.51 -1.74
C PHE A 25 -15.62 -8.19 -3.19
N ALA A 26 -15.97 -9.04 -4.15
CA ALA A 26 -15.67 -8.79 -5.56
C ALA A 26 -16.44 -7.61 -6.17
N ALA A 27 -17.54 -7.21 -5.51
CA ALA A 27 -18.28 -6.01 -5.87
C ALA A 27 -17.64 -4.76 -5.25
N LEU A 28 -16.97 -4.88 -4.11
CA LEU A 28 -16.24 -3.78 -3.44
C LEU A 28 -14.82 -3.60 -4.01
N TYR A 29 -14.17 -4.69 -4.41
CA TYR A 29 -12.80 -4.73 -4.91
C TYR A 29 -12.75 -5.49 -6.23
N PRO A 30 -13.12 -4.84 -7.35
CA PRO A 30 -13.04 -5.47 -8.65
C PRO A 30 -11.58 -5.68 -9.04
N GLU A 31 -11.32 -6.69 -9.88
CA GLU A 31 -9.97 -7.06 -10.32
C GLU A 31 -9.13 -5.88 -10.86
N PRO A 32 -9.68 -4.93 -11.66
CA PRO A 32 -8.91 -3.77 -12.11
C PRO A 32 -8.40 -2.87 -10.97
N PHE A 33 -9.19 -2.70 -9.90
CA PHE A 33 -8.80 -1.93 -8.72
C PHE A 33 -7.64 -2.62 -8.02
N VAL A 34 -7.80 -3.91 -7.71
CA VAL A 34 -6.78 -4.73 -7.04
C VAL A 34 -5.47 -4.74 -7.82
N VAL A 35 -5.53 -5.00 -9.13
CA VAL A 35 -4.33 -5.04 -10.00
C VAL A 35 -3.65 -3.67 -10.08
N ALA A 36 -4.41 -2.58 -10.03
CA ALA A 36 -3.85 -1.23 -10.03
C ALA A 36 -3.14 -0.94 -8.70
N THR A 37 -3.76 -1.26 -7.57
CA THR A 37 -3.15 -1.18 -6.23
C THR A 37 -1.85 -2.00 -6.18
N GLU A 38 -1.89 -3.27 -6.57
CA GLU A 38 -0.72 -4.16 -6.55
C GLU A 38 0.44 -3.60 -7.39
N ARG A 39 0.16 -2.99 -8.54
CA ARG A 39 1.19 -2.39 -9.39
C ARG A 39 1.89 -1.22 -8.68
N VAL A 40 1.14 -0.38 -7.97
CA VAL A 40 1.70 0.74 -7.19
C VAL A 40 2.59 0.19 -6.07
N LEU A 41 2.12 -0.81 -5.33
CA LEU A 41 2.87 -1.43 -4.24
C LEU A 41 4.14 -2.13 -4.72
N MET A 42 4.08 -2.90 -5.81
CA MET A 42 5.26 -3.55 -6.40
C MET A 42 6.30 -2.54 -6.88
N SER A 43 5.85 -1.44 -7.49
CA SER A 43 6.77 -0.39 -7.96
C SER A 43 7.50 0.28 -6.78
N PHE A 44 6.81 0.44 -5.65
CA PHE A 44 7.41 0.96 -4.42
C PHE A 44 8.42 0.00 -3.80
N GLU A 45 8.08 -1.29 -3.68
CA GLU A 45 9.03 -2.32 -3.22
C GLU A 45 10.31 -2.36 -4.07
N ASP A 46 10.16 -2.37 -5.40
CA ASP A 46 11.29 -2.40 -6.33
C ASP A 46 12.15 -1.14 -6.21
N GLU A 47 11.53 0.03 -6.01
CA GLU A 47 12.23 1.30 -5.82
C GLU A 47 13.01 1.31 -4.51
N VAL A 48 12.38 0.94 -3.39
CA VAL A 48 13.03 0.92 -2.07
C VAL A 48 14.19 -0.09 -2.05
N HIS A 49 14.00 -1.31 -2.58
CA HIS A 49 15.07 -2.31 -2.65
C HIS A 49 16.19 -1.95 -3.64
N GLY A 50 15.94 -1.03 -4.57
CA GLY A 50 16.90 -0.56 -5.55
C GLY A 50 17.85 0.53 -5.04
N ILE A 51 17.55 1.17 -3.90
CA ILE A 51 18.36 2.29 -3.38
C ILE A 51 19.39 1.77 -2.36
N ASP A 52 20.66 1.95 -2.66
CA ASP A 52 21.75 1.70 -1.70
C ASP A 52 22.00 2.95 -0.88
N SER A 53 21.86 2.84 0.45
CA SER A 53 22.10 3.91 1.42
C SER A 53 21.33 5.20 1.10
N PRO A 54 19.97 5.15 1.08
CA PRO A 54 19.13 6.28 0.69
C PRO A 54 19.31 7.49 1.62
N SER A 55 19.24 8.68 1.05
CA SER A 55 19.02 9.91 1.81
C SER A 55 17.56 10.03 2.28
N ASP A 56 17.33 10.84 3.32
CA ASP A 56 15.97 11.11 3.81
C ASP A 56 15.03 11.59 2.71
N GLU A 57 15.53 12.44 1.82
CA GLU A 57 14.77 12.99 0.69
C GLU A 57 14.37 11.91 -0.31
N GLU A 58 15.26 10.95 -0.59
CA GLU A 58 14.94 9.80 -1.46
C GLU A 58 13.91 8.88 -0.82
N VAL A 59 14.00 8.64 0.48
CA VAL A 59 12.98 7.84 1.20
C VAL A 59 11.62 8.55 1.14
N PHE A 60 11.55 9.84 1.48
CA PHE A 60 10.28 10.57 1.43
C PHE A 60 9.73 10.72 0.01
N ALA A 61 10.58 10.81 -1.01
CA ALA A 61 10.13 10.80 -2.40
C ALA A 61 9.49 9.47 -2.80
N ALA A 62 10.05 8.34 -2.36
CA ALA A 62 9.44 7.02 -2.59
C ALA A 62 8.09 6.89 -1.87
N ILE A 63 8.00 7.37 -0.62
CA ILE A 63 6.76 7.39 0.18
C ILE A 63 5.70 8.26 -0.49
N GLN A 64 6.05 9.48 -0.90
CA GLN A 64 5.15 10.37 -1.61
C GLN A 64 4.59 9.70 -2.85
N LYS A 65 5.46 9.11 -3.67
CA LYS A 65 5.09 8.49 -4.94
C LYS A 65 4.15 7.30 -4.77
N VAL A 66 4.35 6.46 -3.75
CA VAL A 66 3.42 5.35 -3.48
C VAL A 66 2.07 5.87 -3.00
N VAL A 67 2.05 6.87 -2.11
CA VAL A 67 0.79 7.45 -1.59
C VAL A 67 0.00 8.15 -2.70
N GLU A 68 0.65 8.98 -3.52
CA GLU A 68 0.01 9.61 -4.68
C GLU A 68 -0.48 8.58 -5.70
N GLY A 69 0.26 7.48 -5.88
CA GLY A 69 -0.16 6.35 -6.70
C GLY A 69 -1.43 5.69 -6.17
N LEU A 70 -1.52 5.49 -4.86
CA LEU A 70 -2.71 4.92 -4.21
C LEU A 70 -3.91 5.87 -4.30
N ASN A 71 -3.71 7.17 -4.05
CA ASN A 71 -4.75 8.20 -4.27
C ASN A 71 -5.28 8.15 -5.72
N ALA A 72 -4.40 7.98 -6.70
CA ALA A 72 -4.79 7.91 -8.11
C ALA A 72 -5.57 6.63 -8.44
N VAL A 73 -5.31 5.52 -7.74
CA VAL A 73 -6.11 4.29 -7.88
C VAL A 73 -7.50 4.49 -7.30
N ASP A 74 -7.60 5.04 -6.09
CA ASP A 74 -8.85 5.37 -5.40
C ASP A 74 -9.72 6.30 -6.27
N ALA A 75 -9.15 7.43 -6.72
CA ALA A 75 -9.84 8.40 -7.56
C ALA A 75 -10.20 7.88 -8.98
N ALA A 76 -9.55 6.84 -9.49
CA ALA A 76 -9.86 6.27 -10.81
C ALA A 76 -11.03 5.28 -10.76
N HIS A 77 -11.46 4.88 -9.57
CA HIS A 77 -12.49 3.88 -9.35
C HIS A 77 -13.61 4.47 -8.48
N ASP A 78 -14.35 5.45 -9.01
CA ASP A 78 -15.41 6.23 -8.31
C ASP A 78 -16.47 5.42 -7.50
N ASP A 79 -16.57 4.10 -7.72
CA ASP A 79 -17.49 3.19 -7.01
C ASP A 79 -16.78 2.31 -5.94
N HIS A 80 -15.45 2.47 -5.76
CA HIS A 80 -14.59 1.65 -4.91
C HIS A 80 -13.55 2.51 -4.20
N ASP A 81 -13.57 2.50 -2.86
CA ASP A 81 -12.63 3.23 -2.04
C ASP A 81 -11.89 2.27 -1.12
N TYR A 82 -10.67 2.63 -0.72
CA TYR A 82 -10.04 1.96 0.42
C TYR A 82 -10.84 2.29 1.70
N GLU A 83 -11.40 1.30 2.39
CA GLU A 83 -12.02 1.55 3.70
C GLU A 83 -10.94 1.76 4.78
N THR A 84 -11.38 2.03 6.01
CA THR A 84 -10.47 2.36 7.12
C THR A 84 -9.45 1.25 7.38
N ILE A 85 -9.84 -0.03 7.25
CA ILE A 85 -8.95 -1.16 7.50
C ILE A 85 -7.88 -1.24 6.40
N GLU A 86 -8.28 -1.10 5.14
CA GLU A 86 -7.38 -1.16 3.99
C GLU A 86 -6.38 -0.01 4.01
N ARG A 87 -6.80 1.18 4.43
CA ARG A 87 -5.90 2.33 4.64
C ARG A 87 -4.85 2.04 5.72
N GLU A 88 -5.24 1.42 6.83
CA GLU A 88 -4.32 1.01 7.90
C GLU A 88 -3.34 -0.05 7.40
N GLU A 89 -3.82 -1.08 6.70
CA GLU A 89 -2.99 -2.15 6.14
C GLU A 89 -2.02 -1.65 5.05
N LEU A 90 -2.43 -0.67 4.24
CA LEU A 90 -1.57 -0.06 3.23
C LEU A 90 -0.49 0.83 3.88
N CYS A 91 -0.81 1.51 4.99
CA CYS A 91 0.21 2.23 5.78
C CYS A 91 1.19 1.27 6.45
N GLU A 92 0.71 0.16 7.01
CA GLU A 92 1.56 -0.90 7.58
C GLU A 92 2.47 -1.51 6.52
N PHE A 93 1.95 -1.78 5.31
CA PHE A 93 2.76 -2.28 4.20
C PHE A 93 3.91 -1.34 3.83
N ILE A 94 3.65 -0.03 3.73
CA ILE A 94 4.69 0.96 3.41
C ILE A 94 5.78 0.96 4.50
N ASP A 95 5.36 0.89 5.75
CA ASP A 95 6.24 0.86 6.92
C ASP A 95 7.12 -0.41 6.96
N ASP A 96 6.52 -1.58 6.68
CA ASP A 96 7.20 -2.86 6.62
C ASP A 96 8.27 -2.87 5.53
N VAL A 97 7.93 -2.47 4.30
CA VAL A 97 8.89 -2.45 3.16
C VAL A 97 10.11 -1.58 3.46
N LEU A 98 9.91 -0.40 4.05
CA LEU A 98 11.01 0.48 4.43
C LEU A 98 11.86 -0.13 5.55
N SER A 99 11.21 -0.74 6.54
CA SER A 99 11.90 -1.40 7.67
C SER A 99 12.71 -2.61 7.20
N GLU A 100 12.17 -3.43 6.29
CA GLU A 100 12.83 -4.60 5.70
C GLU A 100 14.03 -4.20 4.83
N ALA A 101 13.96 -3.05 4.17
CA ALA A 101 15.10 -2.45 3.46
C ALA A 101 16.18 -1.88 4.40
N GLY A 102 15.99 -1.97 5.72
CA GLY A 102 16.96 -1.54 6.73
C GLY A 102 16.93 -0.05 7.03
N ILE A 103 15.88 0.66 6.62
CA ILE A 103 15.72 2.09 6.91
C ILE A 103 15.29 2.25 8.38
N ASP A 104 16.05 3.04 9.13
CA ASP A 104 15.69 3.42 10.50
C ASP A 104 14.60 4.51 10.47
N LEU A 105 13.34 4.06 10.43
CA LEU A 105 12.16 4.92 10.38
C LEU A 105 12.01 5.80 11.62
N ASP A 106 12.42 5.33 12.79
CA ASP A 106 12.35 6.11 14.02
C ASP A 106 13.35 7.28 13.95
N ALA A 107 14.56 7.03 13.47
CA ALA A 107 15.54 8.09 13.26
C ALA A 107 15.14 9.04 12.12
N LEU A 108 14.58 8.53 11.02
CA LEU A 108 14.10 9.32 9.88
C LEU A 108 13.00 10.30 10.32
N THR A 109 11.97 9.79 10.98
CA THR A 109 10.82 10.59 11.45
C THR A 109 11.23 11.59 12.54
N ALA A 110 12.14 11.20 13.43
CA ALA A 110 12.71 12.11 14.43
C ALA A 110 13.46 13.30 13.78
N ARG A 111 14.20 13.08 12.69
CA ARG A 111 14.88 14.17 11.95
C ARG A 111 13.89 15.13 11.28
N ARG A 112 12.71 14.63 10.89
CA ARG A 112 11.63 15.43 10.28
C ARG A 112 10.67 16.05 11.30
N GLY A 113 10.73 15.65 12.57
CA GLY A 113 9.87 16.15 13.63
C GLY A 113 8.44 15.60 13.59
N ILE A 114 8.25 14.43 12.98
CA ILE A 114 6.97 13.71 12.87
C ILE A 114 7.05 12.37 13.60
N LYS A 115 5.91 11.73 13.83
CA LYS A 115 5.84 10.35 14.32
C LYS A 115 5.80 9.36 13.16
N ARG A 116 6.22 8.12 13.40
CA ARG A 116 6.21 7.04 12.41
C ARG A 116 4.86 6.82 11.75
N PHE A 117 3.77 6.84 12.52
CA PHE A 117 2.42 6.70 11.95
C PHE A 117 1.97 7.89 11.09
N GLU A 118 2.66 9.03 11.17
CA GLU A 118 2.37 10.24 10.39
C GLU A 118 3.14 10.26 9.05
N ILE A 119 3.97 9.24 8.76
CA ILE A 119 4.94 9.28 7.66
C ILE A 119 4.30 9.39 6.27
N THR A 120 3.05 8.95 6.12
CA THR A 120 2.26 9.06 4.88
C THR A 120 1.20 10.16 4.93
N ASP A 121 1.01 10.84 6.07
CA ASP A 121 -0.09 11.79 6.29
C ASP A 121 -0.04 13.01 5.36
N GLU A 122 1.16 13.47 4.97
CA GLU A 122 1.33 14.69 4.16
C GLU A 122 0.66 14.59 2.79
N TRP A 123 0.61 13.38 2.20
CA TRP A 123 0.16 13.16 0.81
C TRP A 123 -1.13 12.36 0.69
N ARG A 124 -1.66 11.82 1.80
CA ARG A 124 -2.80 10.90 1.78
C ARG A 124 -4.10 11.68 1.54
N GLU A 125 -4.72 11.43 0.37
CA GLU A 125 -6.00 12.05 -0.08
C GLU A 125 -7.21 11.11 -0.14
N TRP A 126 -7.01 9.81 -0.43
CA TRP A 126 -7.94 8.71 -0.07
C TRP A 126 -8.67 9.01 1.22
#